data_AF-A0A7C9BSY7-F1
#
_entry.id   AF-A0A7C9BSY7-F1
#
_cell.length_a   1.000
_cell.length_b   1.000
_cell.length_c   1.000
_cell.angle_alpha   90.00
_cell.angle_beta   90.00
_cell.angle_gamma   90.00
#
_symmetry.space_group_name_H-M   'P 1'
#
loop_
_entity.id
_entity.type
_entity.pdbx_description
1 polymer ?
#
loop_
_entity_poly.entity_id
_entity_poly.type
_entity_poly.pdbx_seq_one_letter_code
_entity_poly.pdbx_strand_id
1 'polypeptide(L)'
;MKKYSVISLFAFAFTILIYASCNEKRLDLQPLSPTEASYFTEESDFNKSVLGIYAKLTDFYWFNANSPIHGFWQLPGDDITSTGTYAFEIFGTLQPSTSQNQVFYRTAYQLINRANTTLQKLDEESGIIQTPNLKNSFRGEALFLRGYTNFLLWNYYGTAPLITERIQTPDQTTPPSSKDTELIDQAIKDLTEAATLLPAAWDDMNRGRVTSNSANGMLGKALVFRGSVKKNTTDYTAAIAAFNKITGVRLVADFNDNFDAKTENNAESLFEFQASQPDNDNVWLANDFQRNGVGSTSGFWGWYEGSSQLGGQPRYTATQKLVNAFEAGDPRIASTLDPQTLIFYKYWHTGDQKSQSGVASVNNARILRYSDVLLLKAEAILESGGSTAEAIGLINQIRTRAREMVPNGTVPANFSTTETDKAKIFDWIMAERFRELAGEEGARWFDLRRWHLGGKINLATWDWSSARNDVSFDVNKNLYYPIPDIETNLNPNIVQNPGY
;
A
#
# COMPACT_ATOMS: atom_id res chain seq x y z
N MET A 1 -23.86 -65.30 -56.11
CA MET A 1 -23.84 -65.16 -54.63
C MET A 1 -22.67 -64.34 -54.09
N LYS A 2 -21.41 -64.55 -54.52
CA LYS A 2 -20.23 -63.81 -53.98
C LYS A 2 -20.26 -62.27 -54.11
N LYS A 3 -20.87 -61.68 -55.16
CA LYS A 3 -20.96 -60.21 -55.34
C LYS A 3 -21.90 -59.52 -54.33
N TYR A 4 -22.99 -60.17 -53.94
CA TYR A 4 -23.94 -59.60 -52.96
C TYR A 4 -23.37 -59.64 -51.53
N SER A 5 -22.54 -60.64 -51.22
CA SER A 5 -21.86 -60.74 -49.92
C SER A 5 -20.83 -59.62 -49.67
N VAL A 6 -20.14 -59.16 -50.71
CA VAL A 6 -19.15 -58.06 -50.59
C VAL A 6 -19.83 -56.71 -50.41
N ILE A 7 -20.94 -56.46 -51.11
CA ILE A 7 -21.73 -55.22 -50.97
C ILE A 7 -22.35 -55.14 -49.58
N SER A 8 -22.88 -56.25 -49.05
CA SER A 8 -23.39 -56.30 -47.67
C SER A 8 -22.30 -56.09 -46.62
N LEU A 9 -21.07 -56.56 -46.87
CA LEU A 9 -19.93 -56.35 -45.97
C LEU A 9 -19.49 -54.88 -45.95
N PHE A 10 -19.43 -54.23 -47.13
CA PHE A 10 -19.13 -52.80 -47.23
C PHE A 10 -20.25 -51.93 -46.63
N ALA A 11 -21.51 -52.28 -46.85
CA ALA A 11 -22.64 -51.59 -46.23
C ALA A 11 -22.61 -51.74 -44.70
N PHE A 12 -22.31 -52.92 -44.17
CA PHE A 12 -22.18 -53.16 -42.74
C PHE A 12 -20.99 -52.40 -42.13
N ALA A 13 -19.84 -52.38 -42.80
CA ALA A 13 -18.67 -51.59 -42.38
C ALA A 13 -18.94 -50.08 -42.43
N PHE A 14 -19.69 -49.59 -43.41
CA PHE A 14 -20.07 -48.17 -43.51
C PHE A 14 -21.08 -47.78 -42.41
N THR A 15 -21.99 -48.67 -42.04
CA THR A 15 -22.91 -48.45 -40.92
C THR A 15 -22.18 -48.38 -39.57
N ILE A 16 -21.14 -49.20 -39.36
CA ILE A 16 -20.30 -49.14 -38.14
C ILE A 16 -19.53 -47.81 -38.05
N LEU A 17 -19.09 -47.25 -39.18
CA LEU A 17 -18.42 -45.95 -39.24
C LEU A 17 -19.34 -44.78 -38.84
N ILE A 18 -20.66 -44.89 -39.08
CA ILE A 18 -21.64 -43.87 -38.67
C ILE A 18 -21.83 -43.88 -37.14
N TYR A 19 -21.81 -45.05 -36.51
CA TYR A 19 -21.87 -45.19 -35.04
C TYR A 19 -20.53 -44.91 -34.33
N ALA A 20 -19.43 -44.83 -35.07
CA ALA A 20 -18.11 -44.42 -34.57
C ALA A 20 -17.86 -42.90 -34.66
N SER A 21 -18.82 -42.12 -35.19
CA SER A 21 -18.72 -40.66 -35.12
C SER A 21 -18.81 -40.22 -33.66
N CYS A 22 -17.75 -39.56 -33.17
CA CYS A 22 -17.73 -39.02 -31.82
C CYS A 22 -18.86 -37.99 -31.71
N ASN A 23 -19.80 -38.22 -30.79
CA ASN A 23 -20.83 -37.24 -30.48
C ASN A 23 -20.13 -35.97 -29.95
N GLU A 24 -20.24 -34.84 -30.66
CA GLU A 24 -19.64 -33.56 -30.29
C GLU A 24 -19.98 -33.16 -28.84
N LYS A 25 -21.17 -33.52 -28.33
CA LYS A 25 -21.57 -33.29 -26.93
C LYS A 25 -20.76 -34.06 -25.88
N ARG A 26 -20.01 -35.10 -26.29
CA ARG A 26 -19.05 -35.81 -25.43
C ARG A 26 -17.64 -35.23 -25.49
N LEU A 27 -17.37 -34.34 -26.45
CA LEU A 27 -16.11 -33.63 -26.61
C LEU A 27 -16.21 -32.20 -26.04
N ASP A 28 -17.38 -31.57 -26.12
CA ASP A 28 -17.70 -30.29 -25.48
C ASP A 28 -18.03 -30.47 -23.99
N LEU A 29 -17.08 -31.00 -23.23
CA LEU A 29 -17.17 -31.01 -21.77
C LEU A 29 -16.92 -29.60 -21.26
N GLN A 30 -17.93 -29.01 -20.61
CA GLN A 30 -17.72 -27.77 -19.87
C GLN A 30 -16.71 -28.00 -18.74
N PRO A 31 -15.86 -27.01 -18.42
CA PRO A 31 -14.95 -27.11 -17.29
C PRO A 31 -15.72 -27.44 -16.00
N LEU A 32 -15.15 -28.30 -15.15
CA LEU A 32 -15.76 -28.67 -13.86
C LEU A 32 -15.83 -27.51 -12.86
N SER A 33 -15.10 -26.43 -13.13
CA SER A 33 -15.12 -25.19 -12.36
C SER A 33 -15.78 -24.07 -13.17
N PRO A 34 -16.44 -23.09 -12.51
CA PRO A 34 -17.03 -21.97 -13.22
C PRO A 34 -16.00 -21.27 -14.11
N THR A 35 -16.40 -21.02 -15.35
CA THR A 35 -15.68 -20.06 -16.19
C THR A 35 -16.06 -18.65 -15.78
N GLU A 36 -15.29 -17.65 -16.20
CA GLU A 36 -15.67 -16.25 -15.97
C GLU A 36 -17.08 -15.93 -16.51
N ALA A 37 -17.42 -16.47 -17.69
CA ALA A 37 -18.72 -16.27 -18.33
C ALA A 37 -19.89 -16.82 -17.51
N SER A 38 -19.63 -17.77 -16.61
CA SER A 38 -20.62 -18.40 -15.74
C SER A 38 -20.45 -18.05 -14.26
N TYR A 39 -19.51 -17.15 -13.91
CA TYR A 39 -19.17 -16.89 -12.51
C TYR A 39 -20.07 -15.85 -11.85
N PHE A 40 -20.30 -14.70 -12.51
CA PHE A 40 -21.03 -13.58 -11.92
C PHE A 40 -22.54 -13.77 -12.04
N THR A 41 -23.12 -14.51 -11.10
CA THR A 41 -24.55 -14.88 -11.16
C THR A 41 -25.34 -14.41 -9.95
N GLU A 42 -24.68 -14.08 -8.85
CA GLU A 42 -25.28 -13.55 -7.63
C GLU A 42 -24.46 -12.40 -7.02
N GLU A 43 -25.05 -11.60 -6.14
CA GLU A 43 -24.37 -10.49 -5.46
C GLU A 43 -23.08 -10.91 -4.75
N SER A 44 -23.10 -12.11 -4.19
CA SER A 44 -21.97 -12.68 -3.44
C SER A 44 -20.73 -12.83 -4.31
N ASP A 45 -20.87 -13.01 -5.62
CA ASP A 45 -19.75 -13.16 -6.56
C ASP A 45 -19.02 -11.83 -6.79
N PHE A 46 -19.76 -10.72 -6.83
CA PHE A 46 -19.17 -9.38 -6.89
C PHE A 46 -18.44 -9.04 -5.60
N ASN A 47 -19.01 -9.43 -4.45
CA ASN A 47 -18.35 -9.28 -3.16
C ASN A 47 -17.02 -10.06 -3.13
N LYS A 48 -17.01 -11.32 -3.57
CA LYS A 48 -15.78 -12.13 -3.69
C LYS A 48 -14.76 -11.49 -4.64
N SER A 49 -15.22 -10.88 -5.73
CA SER A 49 -14.34 -10.16 -6.67
C SER A 49 -13.65 -8.96 -6.01
N VAL A 50 -14.40 -8.17 -5.22
CA VAL A 50 -13.84 -7.05 -4.44
C VAL A 50 -12.87 -7.55 -3.38
N LEU A 51 -13.24 -8.57 -2.60
CA LEU A 51 -12.36 -9.19 -1.61
C LEU A 51 -11.08 -9.74 -2.24
N GLY A 52 -11.16 -10.25 -3.47
CA GLY A 52 -10.00 -10.65 -4.26
C GLY A 52 -9.02 -9.50 -4.53
N ILE A 53 -9.47 -8.26 -4.62
CA ILE A 53 -8.57 -7.09 -4.73
C ILE A 53 -7.86 -6.87 -3.40
N TYR A 54 -8.59 -6.84 -2.28
CA TYR A 54 -7.99 -6.69 -0.94
C TYR A 54 -6.99 -7.78 -0.60
N ALA A 55 -7.32 -9.04 -0.89
CA ALA A 55 -6.42 -10.16 -0.66
C ALA A 55 -5.09 -10.01 -1.42
N LYS A 56 -5.05 -9.23 -2.51
CA LYS A 56 -3.80 -8.98 -3.23
C LYS A 56 -2.85 -8.05 -2.48
N LEU A 57 -3.35 -7.24 -1.55
CA LEU A 57 -2.51 -6.40 -0.68
C LEU A 57 -1.58 -7.26 0.19
N THR A 58 -1.94 -8.51 0.52
CA THR A 58 -1.08 -9.40 1.29
C THR A 58 0.31 -9.54 0.69
N ASP A 59 0.43 -9.56 -0.63
CA ASP A 59 1.71 -9.72 -1.29
C ASP A 59 2.63 -8.49 -1.11
N PHE A 60 2.07 -7.33 -0.75
CA PHE A 60 2.85 -6.19 -0.29
C PHE A 60 3.29 -6.30 1.16
N TYR A 61 2.84 -7.26 1.96
CA TYR A 61 3.21 -7.38 3.37
C TYR A 61 3.71 -8.78 3.76
N TRP A 62 3.70 -9.71 2.80
CA TRP A 62 4.04 -11.11 2.99
C TRP A 62 5.50 -11.32 3.36
N PHE A 63 5.72 -12.22 4.32
CA PHE A 63 7.05 -12.69 4.68
C PHE A 63 7.48 -13.84 3.78
N ASN A 64 8.51 -13.59 2.99
CA ASN A 64 9.26 -14.62 2.29
C ASN A 64 10.65 -14.73 2.92
N ALA A 65 10.91 -15.82 3.63
CA ALA A 65 12.16 -16.02 4.37
C ALA A 65 13.44 -15.88 3.53
N ASN A 66 13.36 -16.17 2.23
CA ASN A 66 14.48 -16.06 1.30
C ASN A 66 14.57 -14.67 0.65
N SER A 67 13.45 -13.97 0.49
CA SER A 67 13.39 -12.66 -0.17
C SER A 67 12.25 -11.79 0.39
N PRO A 68 12.41 -11.30 1.63
CA PRO A 68 11.41 -10.53 2.35
C PRO A 68 11.24 -9.16 1.70
N ILE A 69 10.00 -8.71 1.54
CA ILE A 69 9.69 -7.47 0.81
C ILE A 69 9.73 -6.23 1.72
N HIS A 70 9.78 -6.38 3.05
CA HIS A 70 9.75 -5.28 4.04
C HIS A 70 10.80 -4.20 3.82
N GLY A 71 12.01 -4.59 3.43
CA GLY A 71 13.07 -3.64 3.11
C GLY A 71 12.71 -2.69 1.97
N PHE A 72 11.80 -3.08 1.08
CA PHE A 72 11.33 -2.28 -0.05
C PHE A 72 10.74 -0.94 0.41
N TRP A 73 10.00 -0.88 1.52
CA TRP A 73 9.40 0.38 2.00
C TRP A 73 9.98 0.89 3.31
N GLN A 74 10.80 0.11 4.02
CA GLN A 74 11.38 0.51 5.32
C GLN A 74 12.79 1.11 5.23
N LEU A 75 13.63 0.61 4.33
CA LEU A 75 15.05 0.98 4.24
C LEU A 75 15.45 2.13 3.29
N PRO A 76 14.59 2.63 2.37
CA PRO A 76 14.96 3.78 1.54
C PRO A 76 14.93 5.12 2.30
N GLY A 77 14.27 5.16 3.46
CA GLY A 77 14.24 6.31 4.35
C GLY A 77 15.52 6.48 5.17
N ASP A 78 15.53 7.49 6.03
CA ASP A 78 16.60 7.77 7.00
C ASP A 78 16.14 7.62 8.48
N ASP A 79 14.98 6.97 8.69
CA ASP A 79 14.42 6.63 10.01
C ASP A 79 14.84 5.23 10.48
N ILE A 80 14.90 4.26 9.57
CA ILE A 80 15.25 2.86 9.84
C ILE A 80 16.47 2.47 8.99
N THR A 81 17.34 1.63 9.56
CA THR A 81 18.58 1.17 8.94
C THR A 81 18.85 -0.28 9.28
N SER A 82 19.85 -0.87 8.62
CA SER A 82 20.36 -2.20 8.91
C SER A 82 21.90 -2.24 8.93
N THR A 83 22.47 -3.11 9.77
CA THR A 83 23.89 -3.49 9.67
C THR A 83 24.16 -4.50 8.54
N GLY A 84 23.13 -5.21 8.10
CA GLY A 84 23.20 -6.20 7.02
C GLY A 84 23.20 -5.57 5.62
N THR A 85 23.64 -6.33 4.62
CA THR A 85 23.65 -5.84 3.23
C THR A 85 22.28 -6.08 2.60
N TYR A 86 21.47 -5.03 2.52
CA TYR A 86 20.15 -5.06 1.89
C TYR A 86 20.09 -4.10 0.70
N ALA A 87 19.46 -4.54 -0.39
CA ALA A 87 19.38 -3.77 -1.64
C ALA A 87 18.75 -2.39 -1.46
N PHE A 88 17.77 -2.28 -0.56
CA PHE A 88 16.98 -1.08 -0.37
C PHE A 88 17.53 -0.14 0.71
N GLU A 89 18.56 -0.54 1.48
CA GLU A 89 19.26 0.34 2.43
C GLU A 89 19.85 1.52 1.69
N ILE A 90 19.14 2.66 1.72
CA ILE A 90 19.44 3.87 0.96
C ILE A 90 19.80 3.51 -0.49
N PHE A 91 19.00 2.62 -1.09
CA PHE A 91 19.18 2.13 -2.47
C PHE A 91 20.53 1.45 -2.79
N GLY A 92 21.30 1.03 -1.78
CA GLY A 92 22.69 0.59 -1.90
C GLY A 92 22.95 -0.40 -3.05
N THR A 93 22.52 -1.65 -2.93
CA THR A 93 22.73 -2.68 -3.96
C THR A 93 21.51 -2.91 -4.86
N LEU A 94 20.56 -1.97 -4.91
CA LEU A 94 19.35 -2.10 -5.72
C LEU A 94 19.67 -2.17 -7.22
N GLN A 95 19.15 -3.20 -7.88
CA GLN A 95 19.28 -3.43 -9.32
C GLN A 95 17.89 -3.70 -9.93
N PRO A 96 17.72 -3.52 -11.26
CA PRO A 96 16.48 -3.90 -11.95
C PRO A 96 16.06 -5.35 -11.70
N SER A 97 17.04 -6.26 -11.57
CA SER A 97 16.83 -7.69 -11.32
C SER A 97 16.56 -8.06 -9.86
N THR A 98 16.56 -7.09 -8.93
CA THR A 98 16.30 -7.35 -7.51
C THR A 98 14.91 -7.99 -7.34
N SER A 99 14.87 -9.19 -6.77
CA SER A 99 13.65 -10.02 -6.74
C SER A 99 12.45 -9.34 -6.07
N GLN A 100 12.65 -8.62 -4.97
CA GLN A 100 11.59 -7.86 -4.29
C GLN A 100 10.99 -6.77 -5.19
N ASN A 101 11.81 -6.15 -6.04
CA ASN A 101 11.36 -5.14 -6.99
C ASN A 101 10.43 -5.76 -8.06
N GLN A 102 10.80 -6.93 -8.58
CA GLN A 102 9.94 -7.71 -9.48
C GLN A 102 8.64 -8.14 -8.81
N VAL A 103 8.69 -8.56 -7.54
CA VAL A 103 7.50 -8.96 -6.77
C VAL A 103 6.56 -7.77 -6.61
N PHE A 104 7.05 -6.61 -6.15
CA PHE A 104 6.24 -5.42 -5.95
C PHE A 104 5.54 -4.99 -7.24
N TYR A 105 6.32 -4.84 -8.33
CA TYR A 105 5.81 -4.39 -9.62
C TYR A 105 4.73 -5.33 -10.16
N ARG A 106 4.98 -6.64 -10.15
CA ARG A 106 4.00 -7.65 -10.56
C ARG A 106 2.74 -7.62 -9.69
N THR A 107 2.89 -7.48 -8.38
CA THR A 107 1.77 -7.40 -7.44
C THR A 107 0.88 -6.19 -7.73
N ALA A 108 1.48 -5.02 -7.99
CA ALA A 108 0.75 -3.81 -8.34
C ALA A 108 -0.12 -4.00 -9.60
N TYR A 109 0.45 -4.55 -10.68
CA TYR A 109 -0.32 -4.78 -11.91
C TYR A 109 -1.37 -5.89 -11.78
N GLN A 110 -1.11 -6.92 -10.97
CA GLN A 110 -2.13 -7.93 -10.68
C GLN A 110 -3.30 -7.35 -9.87
N LEU A 111 -3.05 -6.45 -8.92
CA LEU A 111 -4.09 -5.75 -8.17
C LEU A 111 -4.89 -4.83 -9.10
N ILE A 112 -4.23 -4.02 -9.94
CA ILE A 112 -4.88 -3.19 -10.96
C ILE A 112 -5.76 -4.04 -11.88
N ASN A 113 -5.28 -5.19 -12.36
CA ASN A 113 -6.07 -6.07 -13.22
C ASN A 113 -7.30 -6.65 -12.50
N ARG A 114 -7.17 -7.03 -11.22
CA ARG A 114 -8.33 -7.46 -10.40
C ARG A 114 -9.35 -6.33 -10.23
N ALA A 115 -8.89 -5.10 -9.99
CA ALA A 115 -9.76 -3.94 -9.91
C ALA A 115 -10.46 -3.65 -11.24
N ASN A 116 -9.73 -3.63 -12.36
CA ASN A 116 -10.29 -3.41 -13.69
C ASN A 116 -11.31 -4.49 -14.07
N THR A 117 -11.06 -5.74 -13.70
CA THR A 117 -12.02 -6.84 -13.91
C THR A 117 -13.30 -6.63 -13.11
N THR A 118 -13.20 -6.29 -11.82
CA THR A 118 -14.37 -5.99 -10.98
C THR A 118 -15.16 -4.79 -11.54
N LEU A 119 -14.48 -3.72 -11.94
CA LEU A 119 -15.12 -2.53 -12.50
C LEU A 119 -15.88 -2.84 -13.79
N GLN A 120 -15.23 -3.54 -14.72
CA GLN A 120 -15.85 -4.02 -15.97
C GLN A 120 -17.09 -4.87 -15.67
N LYS A 121 -17.00 -5.83 -14.76
CA LYS A 121 -18.13 -6.71 -14.43
C LYS A 121 -19.29 -5.97 -13.79
N LEU A 122 -19.00 -4.97 -12.96
CA LEU A 122 -20.04 -4.09 -12.43
C LEU A 122 -20.68 -3.23 -13.52
N ASP A 123 -19.95 -2.82 -14.57
CA ASP A 123 -20.54 -2.09 -15.71
C ASP A 123 -21.44 -3.00 -16.57
N GLU A 124 -21.04 -4.26 -16.74
CA GLU A 124 -21.77 -5.27 -17.52
C GLU A 124 -23.02 -5.82 -16.81
N GLU A 125 -23.01 -5.89 -15.48
CA GLU A 125 -24.12 -6.50 -14.74
C GLU A 125 -25.39 -5.63 -14.76
N SER A 126 -26.53 -6.29 -14.92
CA SER A 126 -27.85 -5.67 -14.89
C SER A 126 -28.82 -6.52 -14.07
N GLY A 127 -29.20 -6.01 -12.90
CA GLY A 127 -30.24 -6.60 -12.05
C GLY A 127 -29.77 -7.78 -11.18
N ILE A 128 -28.46 -8.07 -11.16
CA ILE A 128 -27.88 -9.07 -10.25
C ILE A 128 -27.72 -8.45 -8.86
N ILE A 129 -27.20 -7.21 -8.81
CA ILE A 129 -27.05 -6.45 -7.57
C ILE A 129 -28.33 -5.65 -7.30
N GLN A 130 -29.06 -6.07 -6.28
CA GLN A 130 -30.35 -5.52 -5.85
C GLN A 130 -30.26 -4.77 -4.52
N THR A 131 -29.26 -5.08 -3.69
CA THR A 131 -29.02 -4.40 -2.41
C THR A 131 -28.73 -2.92 -2.65
N PRO A 132 -29.48 -1.99 -2.03
CA PRO A 132 -29.31 -0.55 -2.24
C PRO A 132 -27.87 -0.09 -2.00
N ASN A 133 -27.33 0.72 -2.90
CA ASN A 133 -25.97 1.27 -2.89
C ASN A 133 -24.82 0.24 -2.93
N LEU A 134 -25.07 -1.07 -2.89
CA LEU A 134 -24.01 -2.08 -2.84
C LEU A 134 -23.13 -2.05 -4.09
N LYS A 135 -23.72 -1.85 -5.27
CA LYS A 135 -22.99 -1.66 -6.53
C LYS A 135 -22.05 -0.45 -6.47
N ASN A 136 -22.48 0.64 -5.84
CA ASN A 136 -21.66 1.84 -5.63
C ASN A 136 -20.53 1.54 -4.65
N SER A 137 -20.81 0.86 -3.53
CA SER A 137 -19.78 0.45 -2.58
C SER A 137 -18.70 -0.41 -3.24
N PHE A 138 -19.08 -1.46 -3.99
CA PHE A 138 -18.13 -2.32 -4.70
C PHE A 138 -17.29 -1.54 -5.72
N ARG A 139 -17.91 -0.62 -6.46
CA ARG A 139 -17.21 0.29 -7.38
C ARG A 139 -16.21 1.17 -6.65
N GLY A 140 -16.65 1.80 -5.55
CA GLY A 140 -15.83 2.67 -4.72
C GLY A 140 -14.63 1.94 -4.12
N GLU A 141 -14.79 0.70 -3.65
CA GLU A 141 -13.70 -0.13 -3.12
C GLU A 141 -12.69 -0.48 -4.22
N ALA A 142 -13.15 -0.90 -5.39
CA ALA A 142 -12.28 -1.22 -6.52
C ALA A 142 -11.51 0.00 -7.04
N LEU A 143 -12.18 1.17 -7.15
CA LEU A 143 -11.55 2.44 -7.51
C LEU A 143 -10.53 2.88 -6.48
N PHE A 144 -10.86 2.82 -5.18
CA PHE A 144 -9.93 3.18 -4.13
C PHE A 144 -8.64 2.36 -4.19
N LEU A 145 -8.77 1.03 -4.32
CA LEU A 145 -7.61 0.13 -4.35
C LEU A 145 -6.77 0.30 -5.63
N ARG A 146 -7.41 0.56 -6.78
CA ARG A 146 -6.70 0.93 -8.02
C ARG A 146 -5.99 2.27 -7.89
N GLY A 147 -6.65 3.26 -7.30
CA GLY A 147 -6.09 4.59 -7.06
C GLY A 147 -4.91 4.55 -6.09
N TYR A 148 -5.02 3.80 -4.99
CA TYR A 148 -3.91 3.54 -4.06
C TYR A 148 -2.72 2.90 -4.78
N THR A 149 -2.96 1.90 -5.62
CA THR A 149 -1.89 1.20 -6.35
C THR A 149 -1.20 2.10 -7.38
N ASN A 150 -1.95 2.92 -8.11
CA ASN A 150 -1.39 3.94 -9.00
C ASN A 150 -0.58 4.99 -8.24
N PHE A 151 -1.03 5.40 -7.04
CA PHE A 151 -0.28 6.27 -6.15
C PHE A 151 1.05 5.62 -5.74
N LEU A 152 1.06 4.34 -5.36
CA LEU A 152 2.30 3.63 -5.04
C LEU A 152 3.24 3.52 -6.25
N LEU A 153 2.73 3.15 -7.43
CA LEU A 153 3.54 3.06 -8.65
C LEU A 153 4.21 4.40 -8.98
N TRP A 154 3.48 5.51 -8.89
CA TRP A 154 4.05 6.85 -9.09
C TRP A 154 5.13 7.17 -8.05
N ASN A 155 4.91 6.81 -6.79
CA ASN A 155 5.86 7.10 -5.73
C ASN A 155 7.15 6.28 -5.84
N TYR A 156 7.08 5.00 -6.19
CA TYR A 156 8.25 4.15 -6.28
C TYR A 156 8.98 4.30 -7.62
N TYR A 157 8.25 4.34 -8.73
CA TYR A 157 8.86 4.28 -10.06
C TYR A 157 8.81 5.60 -10.82
N GLY A 158 8.03 6.60 -10.36
CA GLY A 158 7.83 7.86 -11.07
C GLY A 158 6.94 7.69 -12.30
N THR A 159 7.39 6.87 -13.26
CA THR A 159 6.64 6.45 -14.44
C THR A 159 6.54 4.93 -14.51
N ALA A 160 5.41 4.44 -14.99
CA ALA A 160 5.12 3.04 -15.29
C ALA A 160 3.86 2.98 -16.19
N PRO A 161 3.57 1.89 -16.91
CA PRO A 161 2.35 1.79 -17.69
C PRO A 161 1.07 2.12 -16.91
N LEU A 162 0.25 3.01 -17.46
CA LEU A 162 -1.06 3.35 -16.90
C LEU A 162 -2.14 2.46 -17.51
N ILE A 163 -2.64 1.49 -16.73
CA ILE A 163 -3.66 0.53 -17.19
C ILE A 163 -4.96 0.74 -16.41
N THR A 164 -5.95 1.35 -17.06
CA THR A 164 -7.27 1.65 -16.46
C THR A 164 -8.39 0.71 -16.90
N GLU A 165 -8.07 -0.21 -17.79
CA GLU A 165 -9.01 -1.18 -18.36
C GLU A 165 -8.42 -2.57 -18.32
N ARG A 166 -9.27 -3.58 -18.51
CA ARG A 166 -8.82 -4.97 -18.53
C ARG A 166 -8.10 -5.24 -19.84
N ILE A 167 -6.95 -5.90 -19.76
CA ILE A 167 -6.23 -6.42 -20.92
C ILE A 167 -6.97 -7.65 -21.43
N GLN A 168 -7.51 -7.58 -22.64
CA GLN A 168 -8.26 -8.67 -23.29
C GLN A 168 -7.59 -9.17 -24.58
N THR A 169 -6.72 -8.36 -25.18
CA THR A 169 -6.07 -8.68 -26.45
C THR A 169 -4.54 -8.62 -26.35
N PRO A 170 -3.80 -9.40 -27.16
CA PRO A 170 -2.33 -9.40 -27.11
C PRO A 170 -1.66 -8.05 -27.39
N ASP A 171 -2.25 -7.19 -28.22
CA ASP A 171 -1.74 -5.85 -28.53
C ASP A 171 -1.79 -4.88 -27.34
N GLN A 172 -2.60 -5.18 -26.32
CA GLN A 172 -2.67 -4.43 -25.07
C GLN A 172 -1.62 -4.87 -24.03
N THR A 173 -0.80 -5.89 -24.33
CA THR A 173 0.17 -6.45 -23.36
C THR A 173 1.50 -5.68 -23.29
N THR A 174 1.74 -4.76 -24.21
CA THR A 174 2.96 -3.94 -24.27
C THR A 174 2.68 -2.43 -24.20
N PRO A 175 1.95 -1.95 -23.17
CA PRO A 175 1.64 -0.53 -23.02
C PRO A 175 2.91 0.31 -22.76
N PRO A 176 2.97 1.56 -23.24
CA PRO A 176 4.10 2.44 -22.95
C PRO A 176 4.12 2.89 -21.47
N SER A 177 5.26 3.35 -20.99
CA SER A 177 5.33 4.08 -19.71
C SER A 177 4.43 5.33 -19.75
N SER A 178 3.79 5.63 -18.62
CA SER A 178 3.12 6.91 -18.41
C SER A 178 4.11 8.08 -18.41
N LYS A 179 3.57 9.31 -18.50
CA LYS A 179 4.34 10.55 -18.50
C LYS A 179 4.06 11.38 -17.25
N ASP A 180 5.08 12.08 -16.77
CA ASP A 180 5.01 13.08 -15.71
C ASP A 180 4.22 12.63 -14.47
N THR A 181 2.96 13.05 -14.36
CA THR A 181 2.08 12.77 -13.22
C THR A 181 0.87 11.91 -13.59
N GLU A 182 0.81 11.32 -14.78
CA GLU A 182 -0.37 10.58 -15.26
C GLU A 182 -0.83 9.46 -14.30
N LEU A 183 0.10 8.74 -13.66
CA LEU A 183 -0.24 7.74 -12.64
C LEU A 183 -0.95 8.36 -11.41
N ILE A 184 -0.39 9.42 -10.83
CA ILE A 184 -1.01 10.09 -9.68
C ILE A 184 -2.26 10.90 -10.08
N ASP A 185 -2.34 11.36 -11.33
CA ASP A 185 -3.54 11.99 -11.89
C ASP A 185 -4.69 10.98 -11.97
N GLN A 186 -4.42 9.75 -12.43
CA GLN A 186 -5.40 8.67 -12.39
C GLN A 186 -5.76 8.26 -10.95
N ALA A 187 -4.79 8.20 -10.04
CA ALA A 187 -5.06 7.94 -8.62
C ALA A 187 -6.03 8.96 -8.03
N ILE A 188 -5.80 10.25 -8.29
CA ILE A 188 -6.68 11.34 -7.85
C ILE A 188 -8.09 11.20 -8.44
N LYS A 189 -8.20 10.84 -9.73
CA LYS A 189 -9.49 10.59 -10.38
C LYS A 189 -10.26 9.46 -9.70
N ASP A 190 -9.61 8.30 -9.53
CA ASP A 190 -10.23 7.13 -8.91
C ASP A 190 -10.65 7.40 -7.46
N LEU A 191 -9.79 8.05 -6.67
CA LEU A 191 -10.05 8.37 -5.27
C LEU A 191 -11.15 9.44 -5.11
N THR A 192 -11.24 10.38 -6.05
CA THR A 192 -12.33 11.38 -6.08
C THR A 192 -13.68 10.71 -6.28
N GLU A 193 -13.77 9.79 -7.25
CA GLU A 193 -15.01 9.04 -7.50
C GLU A 193 -15.33 8.09 -6.34
N ALA A 194 -14.35 7.34 -5.84
CA ALA A 194 -14.50 6.45 -4.70
C ALA A 194 -15.07 7.18 -3.46
N ALA A 195 -14.59 8.39 -3.17
CA ALA A 195 -15.08 9.20 -2.06
C ALA A 195 -16.57 9.56 -2.13
N THR A 196 -17.16 9.54 -3.33
CA THR A 196 -18.61 9.79 -3.53
C THR A 196 -19.46 8.53 -3.47
N LEU A 197 -18.85 7.36 -3.68
CA LEU A 197 -19.55 6.08 -3.79
C LEU A 197 -19.48 5.24 -2.50
N LEU A 198 -18.40 5.39 -1.74
CA LEU A 198 -18.15 4.61 -0.53
C LEU A 198 -19.06 5.05 0.64
N PRO A 199 -19.47 4.11 1.50
CA PRO A 199 -20.24 4.44 2.70
C PRO A 199 -19.35 5.13 3.74
N ALA A 200 -19.98 5.85 4.68
CA ALA A 200 -19.29 6.49 5.79
C ALA A 200 -18.75 5.48 6.82
N ALA A 201 -19.40 4.33 6.95
CA ALA A 201 -19.01 3.25 7.85
C ALA A 201 -19.52 1.90 7.33
N TRP A 202 -18.93 0.83 7.86
CA TRP A 202 -19.34 -0.56 7.64
C TRP A 202 -19.84 -1.16 8.95
N ASP A 203 -20.59 -2.27 8.86
CA ASP A 203 -20.89 -3.09 10.02
C ASP A 203 -19.63 -3.82 10.54
N ASP A 204 -19.74 -4.45 11.72
CA ASP A 204 -18.60 -5.12 12.36
C ASP A 204 -18.02 -6.25 11.51
N MET A 205 -18.84 -6.94 10.71
CA MET A 205 -18.40 -8.03 9.83
C MET A 205 -17.54 -7.52 8.66
N ASN A 206 -17.79 -6.29 8.23
CA ASN A 206 -17.09 -5.63 7.13
C ASN A 206 -16.11 -4.55 7.61
N ARG A 207 -15.79 -4.52 8.90
CA ARG A 207 -14.79 -3.63 9.48
C ARG A 207 -13.44 -3.84 8.79
N GLY A 208 -12.73 -2.75 8.51
CA GLY A 208 -11.46 -2.76 7.79
C GLY A 208 -11.58 -2.49 6.28
N ARG A 209 -12.79 -2.59 5.72
CA ARG A 209 -13.07 -2.08 4.36
C ARG A 209 -12.94 -0.56 4.30
N VAL A 210 -12.58 -0.07 3.12
CA VAL A 210 -12.41 1.37 2.89
C VAL A 210 -13.74 2.10 2.97
N THR A 211 -13.72 3.31 3.50
CA THR A 211 -14.88 4.19 3.68
C THR A 211 -14.69 5.47 2.88
N SER A 212 -15.72 6.33 2.85
CA SER A 212 -15.59 7.69 2.31
C SER A 212 -14.49 8.49 3.00
N ASN A 213 -14.22 8.25 4.30
CA ASN A 213 -13.11 8.86 5.02
C ASN A 213 -11.76 8.36 4.50
N SER A 214 -11.62 7.05 4.28
CA SER A 214 -10.42 6.44 3.70
C SER A 214 -10.10 7.09 2.34
N ALA A 215 -11.10 7.20 1.47
CA ALA A 215 -10.94 7.80 0.14
C ALA A 215 -10.60 9.29 0.19
N ASN A 216 -11.26 10.09 1.04
CA ASN A 216 -10.93 11.52 1.17
C ASN A 216 -9.53 11.74 1.75
N GLY A 217 -9.09 10.92 2.71
CA GLY A 217 -7.74 11.00 3.26
C GLY A 217 -6.67 10.64 2.24
N MET A 218 -6.85 9.56 1.49
CA MET A 218 -5.90 9.16 0.44
C MET A 218 -5.92 10.13 -0.75
N LEU A 219 -7.09 10.68 -1.11
CA LEU A 219 -7.23 11.74 -2.11
C LEU A 219 -6.43 12.98 -1.72
N GLY A 220 -6.61 13.48 -0.48
CA GLY A 220 -5.87 14.64 0.01
C GLY A 220 -4.36 14.38 0.03
N LYS A 221 -3.92 13.17 0.41
CA LYS A 221 -2.52 12.76 0.35
C LYS A 221 -1.97 12.78 -1.08
N ALA A 222 -2.69 12.19 -2.04
CA ALA A 222 -2.29 12.21 -3.46
C ALA A 222 -2.21 13.65 -4.02
N LEU A 223 -3.17 14.51 -3.64
CA LEU A 223 -3.16 15.92 -4.03
C LEU A 223 -1.97 16.69 -3.46
N VAL A 224 -1.64 16.54 -2.16
CA VAL A 224 -0.44 17.14 -1.56
C VAL A 224 0.82 16.70 -2.29
N PHE A 225 0.92 15.42 -2.64
CA PHE A 225 2.09 14.85 -3.31
C PHE A 225 2.25 15.39 -4.72
N ARG A 226 1.16 15.45 -5.50
CA ARG A 226 1.16 16.04 -6.84
C ARG A 226 1.45 17.55 -6.78
N GLY A 227 0.83 18.26 -5.85
CA GLY A 227 1.02 19.70 -5.63
C GLY A 227 2.46 20.05 -5.30
N SER A 228 3.13 19.21 -4.49
CA SER A 228 4.56 19.35 -4.15
C SER A 228 5.44 19.32 -5.40
N VAL A 229 5.24 18.32 -6.27
CA VAL A 229 6.08 18.13 -7.48
C VAL A 229 5.74 19.16 -8.56
N LYS A 230 4.44 19.44 -8.76
CA LYS A 230 3.98 20.47 -9.71
C LYS A 230 4.21 21.90 -9.21
N LYS A 231 4.58 22.08 -7.94
CA LYS A 231 4.78 23.38 -7.28
C LYS A 231 3.59 24.33 -7.46
N ASN A 232 2.37 23.78 -7.30
CA ASN A 232 1.12 24.52 -7.51
C ASN A 232 0.28 24.59 -6.23
N THR A 233 -0.49 25.66 -6.07
CA THR A 233 -1.35 25.90 -4.89
C THR A 233 -2.76 25.30 -5.02
N THR A 234 -3.20 25.02 -6.25
CA THR A 234 -4.53 24.47 -6.56
C THR A 234 -4.71 23.08 -5.93
N ASP A 235 -3.70 22.22 -6.04
CA ASP A 235 -3.73 20.87 -5.48
C ASP A 235 -3.77 20.91 -3.95
N TYR A 236 -3.03 21.81 -3.31
CA TYR A 236 -3.10 22.00 -1.87
C TYR A 236 -4.49 22.48 -1.41
N THR A 237 -5.11 23.39 -2.15
CA THR A 237 -6.49 23.84 -1.87
C THR A 237 -7.48 22.70 -2.01
N ALA A 238 -7.35 21.88 -3.05
CA ALA A 238 -8.18 20.69 -3.25
C ALA A 238 -7.94 19.64 -2.16
N ALA A 239 -6.70 19.47 -1.68
CA ALA A 239 -6.36 18.56 -0.59
C ALA A 239 -7.06 18.98 0.71
N ILE A 240 -7.02 20.27 1.06
CA ILE A 240 -7.76 20.81 2.22
C ILE A 240 -9.25 20.52 2.10
N ALA A 241 -9.83 20.72 0.91
CA ALA A 241 -11.24 20.44 0.66
C ALA A 241 -11.58 18.94 0.83
N ALA A 242 -10.72 18.03 0.39
CA ALA A 242 -10.87 16.60 0.63
C ALA A 242 -10.77 16.26 2.12
N PHE A 243 -9.74 16.76 2.81
CA PHE A 243 -9.55 16.53 4.24
C PHE A 243 -10.70 17.08 5.10
N ASN A 244 -11.32 18.18 4.71
CA ASN A 244 -12.48 18.76 5.41
C ASN A 244 -13.75 17.89 5.32
N LYS A 245 -13.82 16.92 4.41
CA LYS A 245 -14.94 15.97 4.30
C LYS A 245 -14.81 14.79 5.26
N ILE A 246 -13.65 14.61 5.89
CA ILE A 246 -13.42 13.52 6.83
C ILE A 246 -14.15 13.86 8.15
N THR A 247 -14.94 12.92 8.65
CA THR A 247 -15.77 13.12 9.86
C THR A 247 -15.72 11.91 10.78
N GLY A 248 -15.96 12.09 12.09
CA GLY A 248 -16.06 10.98 13.04
C GLY A 248 -14.74 10.31 13.44
N VAL A 249 -13.60 10.76 12.90
CA VAL A 249 -12.24 10.30 13.26
C VAL A 249 -11.59 11.25 14.26
N ARG A 250 -10.68 10.74 15.09
CA ARG A 250 -9.92 11.51 16.09
C ARG A 250 -8.59 10.84 16.40
N LEU A 251 -7.63 11.61 16.87
CA LEU A 251 -6.42 11.04 17.47
C LEU A 251 -6.82 10.16 18.67
N VAL A 252 -6.23 8.97 18.76
CA VAL A 252 -6.36 8.14 19.97
C VAL A 252 -5.54 8.78 21.10
N ALA A 253 -6.04 8.65 22.34
CA ALA A 253 -5.42 9.29 23.51
C ALA A 253 -4.03 8.69 23.78
N ASP A 254 -3.92 7.36 23.78
CA ASP A 254 -2.64 6.68 23.82
C ASP A 254 -2.15 6.42 22.39
N PHE A 255 -0.94 6.90 22.07
CA PHE A 255 -0.32 6.66 20.77
C PHE A 255 -0.11 5.17 20.49
N ASN A 256 0.08 4.35 21.53
CA ASN A 256 0.25 2.91 21.43
C ASN A 256 -0.98 2.19 20.86
N ASP A 257 -2.18 2.73 21.07
CA ASP A 257 -3.42 2.12 20.55
C ASP A 257 -3.43 2.05 19.02
N ASN A 258 -2.61 2.84 18.33
CA ASN A 258 -2.44 2.76 16.88
C ASN A 258 -1.62 1.55 16.43
N PHE A 259 -0.89 0.89 17.33
CA PHE A 259 0.04 -0.19 17.01
C PHE A 259 -0.15 -1.39 17.93
N ASP A 260 -1.34 -1.53 18.51
CA ASP A 260 -1.77 -2.72 19.26
C ASP A 260 -2.84 -3.47 18.46
N ALA A 261 -2.66 -4.78 18.31
CA ALA A 261 -3.59 -5.66 17.61
C ALA A 261 -5.00 -5.68 18.24
N LYS A 262 -5.12 -5.32 19.53
CA LYS A 262 -6.41 -5.27 20.25
C LYS A 262 -7.22 -4.02 19.95
N THR A 263 -6.58 -3.00 19.40
CA THR A 263 -7.16 -1.67 19.11
C THR A 263 -7.03 -1.34 17.62
N GLU A 264 -7.01 -2.35 16.76
CA GLU A 264 -7.08 -2.19 15.32
C GLU A 264 -8.38 -1.52 14.87
N ASN A 265 -8.31 -0.81 13.75
CA ASN A 265 -9.44 -0.06 13.21
C ASN A 265 -10.03 0.92 14.26
N ASN A 266 -9.18 1.51 15.11
CA ASN A 266 -9.58 2.49 16.12
C ASN A 266 -10.02 3.82 15.49
N ALA A 267 -10.35 4.80 16.34
CA ALA A 267 -10.86 6.09 15.91
C ALA A 267 -9.87 6.97 15.11
N GLU A 268 -8.58 6.66 15.11
CA GLU A 268 -7.55 7.34 14.31
C GLU A 268 -7.30 6.65 12.97
N SER A 269 -7.76 5.42 12.79
CA SER A 269 -7.57 4.63 11.59
C SER A 269 -8.45 5.11 10.43
N LEU A 270 -7.83 5.31 9.26
CA LEU A 270 -8.56 5.54 8.02
C LEU A 270 -8.43 4.35 7.07
N PHE A 271 -7.25 3.73 7.00
CA PHE A 271 -7.07 2.49 6.27
C PHE A 271 -5.89 1.68 6.80
N GLU A 272 -6.13 0.38 6.97
CA GLU A 272 -5.21 -0.60 7.52
C GLU A 272 -5.22 -1.85 6.65
N PHE A 273 -4.06 -2.43 6.41
CA PHE A 273 -3.99 -3.79 5.90
C PHE A 273 -4.48 -4.75 6.99
N GLN A 274 -5.60 -5.41 6.75
CA GLN A 274 -6.22 -6.36 7.68
C GLN A 274 -5.43 -7.66 7.70
N ALA A 275 -4.45 -7.74 8.60
CA ALA A 275 -3.75 -8.97 8.91
C ALA A 275 -4.65 -9.88 9.74
N SER A 276 -4.55 -11.17 9.48
CA SER A 276 -5.19 -12.21 10.27
C SER A 276 -4.22 -13.36 10.45
N GLN A 277 -4.45 -14.15 11.49
CA GLN A 277 -3.78 -15.43 11.66
C GLN A 277 -4.76 -16.42 12.30
N PRO A 278 -5.68 -17.01 11.52
CA PRO A 278 -6.42 -18.17 11.99
C PRO A 278 -5.48 -19.37 12.19
N ASP A 279 -5.91 -20.35 12.99
CA ASP A 279 -5.08 -21.41 13.60
C ASP A 279 -4.19 -22.25 12.65
N ASN A 280 -4.33 -22.15 11.32
CA ASN A 280 -3.60 -22.94 10.31
C ASN A 280 -2.96 -22.14 9.16
N ASP A 281 -2.68 -20.84 9.30
CA ASP A 281 -1.95 -20.10 8.25
C ASP A 281 -0.51 -20.60 8.13
N ASN A 282 0.00 -20.74 6.90
CA ASN A 282 1.38 -21.13 6.66
C ASN A 282 2.14 -19.97 6.01
N VAL A 283 2.71 -19.10 6.84
CA VAL A 283 3.41 -17.89 6.38
C VAL A 283 4.63 -18.16 5.49
N TRP A 284 5.13 -19.40 5.42
CA TRP A 284 6.22 -19.80 4.53
C TRP A 284 5.78 -20.00 3.08
N LEU A 285 4.47 -20.12 2.83
CA LEU A 285 3.89 -20.29 1.50
C LEU A 285 3.09 -19.06 1.11
N ALA A 286 3.24 -18.64 -0.15
CA ALA A 286 2.56 -17.47 -0.67
C ALA A 286 1.04 -17.71 -0.69
N ASN A 287 0.27 -16.78 -0.12
CA ASN A 287 -1.20 -16.82 -0.08
C ASN A 287 -1.78 -18.11 0.55
N ASP A 288 -1.08 -18.73 1.51
CA ASP A 288 -1.54 -19.92 2.24
C ASP A 288 -2.13 -19.52 3.60
N PHE A 289 -3.32 -18.91 3.54
CA PHE A 289 -4.13 -18.52 4.70
C PHE A 289 -5.52 -19.17 4.61
N GLN A 290 -6.19 -19.35 5.77
CA GLN A 290 -7.47 -20.07 5.81
C GLN A 290 -8.57 -19.44 4.93
N ARG A 291 -9.59 -20.26 4.63
CA ARG A 291 -10.80 -19.86 3.92
C ARG A 291 -11.44 -18.61 4.55
N ASN A 292 -11.62 -17.57 3.74
CA ASN A 292 -12.13 -16.23 4.10
C ASN A 292 -11.14 -15.29 4.81
N GLY A 293 -9.88 -15.70 4.99
CA GLY A 293 -8.81 -14.78 5.34
C GLY A 293 -8.51 -13.82 4.19
N VAL A 294 -8.10 -12.59 4.51
CA VAL A 294 -7.68 -11.56 3.54
C VAL A 294 -6.18 -11.25 3.63
N GLY A 295 -5.44 -12.00 4.46
CA GLY A 295 -3.97 -11.95 4.55
C GLY A 295 -3.40 -12.22 5.94
N SER A 296 -2.07 -12.28 6.03
CA SER A 296 -1.28 -12.26 7.28
C SER A 296 -0.13 -11.26 7.15
N THR A 297 0.23 -10.57 8.24
CA THR A 297 1.43 -9.71 8.28
C THR A 297 2.52 -10.41 9.06
N SER A 298 3.55 -10.85 8.37
CA SER A 298 4.64 -11.59 9.00
C SER A 298 5.92 -10.74 9.13
N GLY A 299 5.76 -9.44 8.87
CA GLY A 299 6.86 -8.48 8.68
C GLY A 299 7.45 -7.85 9.92
N PHE A 300 6.67 -7.65 10.98
CA PHE A 300 7.16 -6.96 12.16
C PHE A 300 7.94 -7.88 13.09
N TRP A 301 7.68 -9.19 13.03
CA TRP A 301 8.37 -10.19 13.83
C TRP A 301 9.73 -10.56 13.21
N GLY A 302 10.78 -10.65 14.04
CA GLY A 302 12.14 -11.09 13.63
C GLY A 302 12.99 -10.07 12.88
N TRP A 303 12.40 -9.00 12.34
CA TRP A 303 13.14 -7.86 11.78
C TRP A 303 13.54 -6.85 12.84
N TYR A 304 12.65 -6.63 13.80
CA TYR A 304 12.74 -5.55 14.78
C TYR A 304 13.19 -5.99 16.16
N GLU A 305 12.97 -7.25 16.54
CA GLU A 305 13.50 -7.84 17.77
C GLU A 305 14.35 -9.07 17.44
N GLY A 306 15.54 -9.12 18.03
CA GLY A 306 16.42 -10.28 17.98
C GLY A 306 15.82 -11.45 18.77
N SER A 307 14.88 -12.18 18.16
CA SER A 307 14.20 -13.29 18.83
C SER A 307 15.09 -14.54 18.91
N SER A 308 15.05 -15.19 20.08
CA SER A 308 15.87 -16.36 20.40
C SER A 308 15.50 -17.64 19.63
N GLN A 309 14.32 -17.69 18.99
CA GLN A 309 13.82 -18.88 18.31
C GLN A 309 14.20 -19.00 16.83
N LEU A 310 14.61 -17.88 16.18
CA LEU A 310 15.28 -17.90 14.87
C LEU A 310 16.76 -17.50 14.94
N GLY A 311 17.33 -17.42 16.15
CA GLY A 311 18.78 -17.29 16.37
C GLY A 311 19.42 -16.05 15.75
N GLY A 312 18.83 -14.86 15.88
CA GLY A 312 19.34 -13.65 15.23
C GLY A 312 19.24 -12.36 16.04
N GLN A 313 20.10 -11.40 15.68
CA GLN A 313 20.02 -9.98 16.04
C GLN A 313 18.89 -9.28 15.26
N PRO A 314 18.33 -8.15 15.74
CA PRO A 314 17.38 -7.36 14.94
C PRO A 314 18.01 -7.01 13.60
N ARG A 315 17.29 -7.28 12.51
CA ARG A 315 17.76 -6.99 11.15
C ARG A 315 17.62 -5.51 10.83
N TYR A 316 16.58 -4.86 11.35
CA TYR A 316 16.29 -3.44 11.18
C TYR A 316 16.28 -2.75 12.55
N THR A 317 16.95 -1.61 12.61
CA THR A 317 17.07 -0.76 13.80
C THR A 317 16.75 0.68 13.44
N ALA A 318 16.41 1.50 14.43
CA ALA A 318 16.28 2.93 14.23
C ALA A 318 17.65 3.56 13.89
N THR A 319 17.64 4.67 13.17
CA THR A 319 18.84 5.50 13.02
C THR A 319 19.06 6.35 14.27
N GLN A 320 20.31 6.70 14.57
CA GLN A 320 20.60 7.69 15.62
C GLN A 320 19.94 9.05 15.32
N LYS A 321 19.76 9.38 14.04
CA LYS A 321 19.04 10.56 13.59
C LYS A 321 17.57 10.56 14.05
N LEU A 322 16.88 9.43 13.97
CA LEU A 322 15.53 9.30 14.49
C LEU A 322 15.50 9.47 16.01
N VAL A 323 16.44 8.86 16.75
CA VAL A 323 16.56 9.05 18.21
C VAL A 323 16.70 10.53 18.56
N ASN A 324 17.61 11.22 17.88
CA ASN A 324 17.89 12.64 18.12
C ASN A 324 16.75 13.57 17.68
N ALA A 325 15.81 13.08 16.87
CA ALA A 325 14.65 13.85 16.46
C ALA A 325 13.59 13.96 17.56
N PHE A 326 13.56 13.03 18.52
CA PHE A 326 12.68 13.12 19.69
C PHE A 326 13.20 14.17 20.68
N GLU A 327 12.29 15.02 21.15
CA GLU A 327 12.60 15.96 22.23
C GLU A 327 12.85 15.18 23.52
N ALA A 328 13.79 15.63 24.35
CA ALA A 328 14.08 14.99 25.63
C ALA A 328 12.81 14.99 26.52
N GLY A 329 12.28 13.80 26.80
CA GLY A 329 11.03 13.63 27.55
C GLY A 329 9.78 13.40 26.68
N ASP A 330 9.90 13.39 25.33
CA ASP A 330 8.80 12.97 24.45
C ASP A 330 8.49 11.48 24.71
N PRO A 331 7.31 11.14 25.23
CA PRO A 331 7.00 9.78 25.64
C PRO A 331 6.87 8.80 24.46
N ARG A 332 6.65 9.30 23.24
CA ARG A 332 6.53 8.45 22.04
C ARG A 332 7.81 7.69 21.71
N ILE A 333 8.97 8.15 22.20
CA ILE A 333 10.24 7.45 21.96
C ILE A 333 10.14 6.02 22.50
N ALA A 334 9.58 5.83 23.71
CA ALA A 334 9.40 4.54 24.35
C ALA A 334 8.31 3.66 23.72
N SER A 335 7.50 4.23 22.82
CA SER A 335 6.57 3.50 21.96
C SER A 335 7.18 3.13 20.61
N THR A 336 8.27 3.79 20.22
CA THR A 336 8.84 3.69 18.87
C THR A 336 10.10 2.83 18.85
N LEU A 337 11.02 3.07 19.78
CA LEU A 337 12.36 2.49 19.81
C LEU A 337 13.01 2.54 21.20
N ASP A 338 14.05 1.77 21.40
CA ASP A 338 14.98 1.93 22.53
C ASP A 338 16.15 2.84 22.10
N PRO A 339 16.34 4.01 22.74
CA PRO A 339 17.39 4.96 22.36
C PRO A 339 18.81 4.50 22.67
N GLN A 340 19.00 3.46 23.51
CA GLN A 340 20.32 2.92 23.84
C GLN A 340 20.74 1.81 22.88
N THR A 341 19.81 0.91 22.55
CA THR A 341 20.08 -0.25 21.70
C THR A 341 19.69 -0.03 20.23
N LEU A 342 18.99 1.06 19.93
CA LEU A 342 18.39 1.38 18.62
C LEU A 342 17.37 0.36 18.12
N ILE A 343 16.94 -0.57 18.97
CA ILE A 343 15.89 -1.54 18.64
C ILE A 343 14.61 -0.74 18.36
N PHE A 344 14.09 -0.83 17.13
CA PHE A 344 12.82 -0.23 16.74
C PHE A 344 11.71 -1.25 16.98
N TYR A 345 10.58 -0.89 17.56
CA TYR A 345 9.55 -1.87 17.93
C TYR A 345 8.10 -1.36 17.86
N LYS A 346 7.86 -0.24 17.15
CA LYS A 346 6.55 0.44 17.06
C LYS A 346 5.37 -0.50 16.82
N TYR A 347 5.49 -1.44 15.88
CA TYR A 347 4.43 -2.41 15.53
C TYR A 347 4.47 -3.73 16.31
N TRP A 348 5.36 -3.83 17.28
CA TRP A 348 5.79 -5.11 17.85
C TRP A 348 5.73 -5.14 19.39
N HIS A 349 5.90 -3.99 20.04
CA HIS A 349 6.02 -3.88 21.49
C HIS A 349 4.68 -3.89 22.24
N THR A 350 3.65 -3.32 21.63
CA THR A 350 2.35 -3.07 22.25
C THR A 350 1.33 -4.12 21.85
N GLY A 351 1.12 -5.12 22.72
CA GLY A 351 -0.06 -6.01 22.67
C GLY A 351 -0.22 -6.92 21.44
N ASP A 352 0.75 -6.95 20.52
CA ASP A 352 0.76 -7.85 19.35
C ASP A 352 0.61 -9.31 19.78
N GLN A 353 -0.18 -10.08 19.01
CA GLN A 353 -0.38 -11.51 19.25
C GLN A 353 0.56 -12.32 18.37
N LYS A 354 1.39 -13.12 19.02
CA LYS A 354 2.42 -13.95 18.39
C LYS A 354 1.90 -15.38 18.40
N SER A 355 1.55 -15.96 17.25
CA SER A 355 1.19 -17.37 17.18
C SER A 355 1.90 -18.10 16.04
N GLN A 356 2.02 -19.42 16.17
CA GLN A 356 3.03 -20.27 15.49
C GLN A 356 4.47 -19.87 15.78
N SER A 357 5.44 -20.73 15.40
CA SER A 357 6.88 -20.57 15.66
C SER A 357 7.46 -19.31 14.99
N GLY A 358 7.13 -18.17 15.56
CA GLY A 358 7.77 -16.90 15.34
C GLY A 358 7.24 -16.10 14.18
N VAL A 359 7.06 -16.64 13.01
CA VAL A 359 7.06 -15.83 11.79
C VAL A 359 5.83 -14.94 11.50
N ALA A 360 4.84 -14.79 12.38
CA ALA A 360 3.63 -13.99 12.14
C ALA A 360 3.38 -12.91 13.20
N SER A 361 2.93 -11.74 12.75
CA SER A 361 2.28 -10.70 13.54
C SER A 361 0.80 -10.66 13.12
N VAL A 362 -0.10 -10.37 14.05
CA VAL A 362 -1.50 -10.11 13.68
C VAL A 362 -1.79 -8.62 13.57
N ASN A 363 -0.81 -7.78 13.92
CA ASN A 363 -0.96 -6.35 14.02
C ASN A 363 -0.98 -5.67 12.66
N ASN A 364 -2.13 -5.13 12.26
CA ASN A 364 -2.34 -4.51 10.96
C ASN A 364 -1.24 -3.50 10.56
N ALA A 365 -0.84 -3.45 9.29
CA ALA A 365 -0.01 -2.34 8.83
C ALA A 365 -0.90 -1.10 8.65
N ARG A 366 -0.52 0.05 9.22
CA ARG A 366 -1.32 1.28 9.14
C ARG A 366 -0.90 2.00 7.86
N ILE A 367 -1.79 2.04 6.88
CA ILE A 367 -1.55 2.65 5.57
C ILE A 367 -1.89 4.14 5.60
N LEU A 368 -2.97 4.49 6.31
CA LEU A 368 -3.40 5.87 6.49
C LEU A 368 -4.07 6.07 7.86
N ARG A 369 -3.55 7.06 8.60
CA ARG A 369 -4.06 7.47 9.92
C ARG A 369 -4.43 8.94 9.94
N TYR A 370 -5.22 9.35 10.92
CA TYR A 370 -5.66 10.73 11.03
C TYR A 370 -4.51 11.70 11.37
N SER A 371 -3.46 11.26 12.05
CA SER A 371 -2.26 12.08 12.27
C SER A 371 -1.53 12.44 10.96
N ASP A 372 -1.42 11.51 10.01
CA ASP A 372 -0.87 11.77 8.67
C ASP A 372 -1.73 12.82 7.95
N VAL A 373 -3.06 12.67 8.00
CA VAL A 373 -4.02 13.64 7.47
C VAL A 373 -3.84 15.02 8.09
N LEU A 374 -3.71 15.14 9.41
CA LEU A 374 -3.52 16.42 10.10
C LEU A 374 -2.22 17.11 9.66
N LEU A 375 -1.13 16.36 9.55
CA LEU A 375 0.17 16.90 9.14
C LEU A 375 0.19 17.29 7.65
N LEU A 376 -0.41 16.48 6.78
CA LEU A 376 -0.57 16.82 5.36
C LEU A 376 -1.50 18.03 5.16
N LYS A 377 -2.55 18.15 5.98
CA LYS A 377 -3.44 19.32 5.97
C LYS A 377 -2.72 20.58 6.44
N ALA A 378 -1.89 20.49 7.49
CA ALA A 378 -1.04 21.59 7.93
C ALA A 378 -0.11 22.06 6.82
N GLU A 379 0.52 21.12 6.11
CA GLU A 379 1.35 21.41 4.95
C GLU A 379 0.56 22.08 3.83
N ALA A 380 -0.60 21.52 3.48
CA ALA A 380 -1.44 22.07 2.42
C ALA A 380 -1.92 23.50 2.74
N ILE A 381 -2.28 23.79 3.99
CA ILE A 381 -2.63 25.15 4.43
C ILE A 381 -1.45 26.10 4.26
N LEU A 382 -0.26 25.69 4.70
CA LEU A 382 0.94 26.51 4.60
C LEU A 382 1.31 26.82 3.14
N GLU A 383 1.31 25.80 2.28
CA GLU A 383 1.71 25.87 0.87
C GLU A 383 0.66 26.56 -0.02
N SER A 384 -0.63 26.45 0.30
CA SER A 384 -1.69 27.21 -0.38
C SER A 384 -1.70 28.71 -0.01
N GLY A 385 -0.91 29.11 1.00
CA GLY A 385 -0.89 30.48 1.50
C GLY A 385 -1.99 30.79 2.52
N GLY A 386 -2.58 29.77 3.13
CA GLY A 386 -3.55 29.88 4.21
C GLY A 386 -2.94 30.33 5.55
N SER A 387 -3.74 30.18 6.61
CA SER A 387 -3.39 30.65 7.95
C SER A 387 -2.25 29.85 8.59
N THR A 388 -1.14 30.51 8.93
CA THR A 388 -0.03 29.87 9.67
C THR A 388 -0.48 29.38 11.04
N ALA A 389 -1.31 30.15 11.74
CA ALA A 389 -1.86 29.77 13.03
C ALA A 389 -2.70 28.48 12.95
N GLU A 390 -3.46 28.29 11.88
CA GLU A 390 -4.25 27.08 11.65
C GLU A 390 -3.33 25.87 11.38
N ALA A 391 -2.33 26.03 10.50
CA ALA A 391 -1.35 24.97 10.23
C ALA A 391 -0.63 24.53 11.51
N ILE A 392 -0.13 25.49 12.30
CA ILE A 392 0.53 25.23 13.58
C ILE A 392 -0.43 24.56 14.58
N GLY A 393 -1.70 24.97 14.59
CA GLY A 393 -2.74 24.36 15.41
C GLY A 393 -2.91 22.86 15.15
N LEU A 394 -2.83 22.42 13.90
CA LEU A 394 -2.91 21.00 13.53
C LEU A 394 -1.68 20.21 14.01
N ILE A 395 -0.47 20.78 13.89
CA ILE A 395 0.76 20.17 14.44
C ILE A 395 0.65 20.04 15.96
N ASN A 396 0.14 21.09 16.62
CA ASN A 396 -0.01 21.13 18.08
C ASN A 396 -1.05 20.13 18.60
N GLN A 397 -2.02 19.68 17.80
CA GLN A 397 -2.93 18.59 18.22
C GLN A 397 -2.15 17.29 18.45
N ILE A 398 -1.21 16.96 17.56
CA ILE A 398 -0.40 15.74 17.68
C ILE A 398 0.58 15.87 18.85
N ARG A 399 1.21 17.03 19.00
CA ARG A 399 2.12 17.32 20.13
C ARG A 399 1.38 17.27 21.47
N THR A 400 0.13 17.72 21.50
CA THR A 400 -0.77 17.63 22.66
C THR A 400 -1.09 16.19 23.01
N ARG A 401 -1.56 15.39 22.04
CA ARG A 401 -1.79 13.96 22.27
C ARG A 401 -0.53 13.27 22.76
N ALA A 402 0.61 13.54 22.13
CA ALA A 402 1.89 12.91 22.47
C ALA A 402 2.24 13.13 23.94
N ARG A 403 2.22 14.36 24.46
CA ARG A 403 2.55 14.58 25.88
C ARG A 403 1.48 14.06 26.84
N GLU A 404 0.20 14.06 26.43
CA GLU A 404 -0.93 13.66 27.29
C GLU A 404 -1.09 12.13 27.40
N MET A 405 -0.36 11.35 26.60
CA MET A 405 -0.36 9.88 26.71
C MET A 405 0.28 9.37 28.01
N VAL A 406 1.01 10.23 28.74
CA VAL A 406 1.56 9.92 30.08
C VAL A 406 1.07 10.91 31.13
N PRO A 407 0.88 10.48 32.39
CA PRO A 407 0.48 11.39 33.46
C PRO A 407 1.48 12.55 33.65
N ASN A 408 0.96 13.77 33.68
CA ASN A 408 1.74 15.01 33.83
C ASN A 408 2.79 15.25 32.73
N GLY A 409 2.62 14.68 31.52
CA GLY A 409 3.54 14.91 30.42
C GLY A 409 3.53 16.37 29.94
N THR A 410 4.72 16.93 29.72
CA THR A 410 4.93 18.32 29.30
C THR A 410 5.61 18.45 27.94
N VAL A 411 6.20 17.37 27.44
CA VAL A 411 6.97 17.29 26.19
C VAL A 411 6.28 16.29 25.26
N PRO A 412 6.11 16.59 23.96
CA PRO A 412 6.55 17.81 23.29
C PRO A 412 5.67 19.03 23.58
N ALA A 413 6.30 20.19 23.77
CA ALA A 413 5.59 21.45 24.03
C ALA A 413 4.98 22.02 22.75
N ASN A 414 3.82 22.68 22.82
CA ASN A 414 3.21 23.28 21.63
C ASN A 414 4.08 24.40 21.04
N PHE A 415 4.12 24.51 19.71
CA PHE A 415 4.71 25.64 19.01
C PHE A 415 3.82 26.88 19.13
N SER A 416 4.42 28.08 19.10
CA SER A 416 3.65 29.33 19.14
C SER A 416 2.83 29.50 17.87
N THR A 417 1.52 29.67 18.00
CA THR A 417 0.60 29.93 16.88
C THR A 417 0.76 31.33 16.27
N THR A 418 1.60 32.19 16.86
CA THR A 418 1.93 33.51 16.32
C THR A 418 3.11 33.48 15.34
N GLU A 419 3.73 32.33 15.09
CA GLU A 419 4.81 32.21 14.11
C GLU A 419 4.28 32.46 12.69
N THR A 420 5.06 33.20 11.92
CA THR A 420 4.73 33.60 10.54
C THR A 420 5.78 33.19 9.52
N ASP A 421 6.98 32.79 9.96
CA ASP A 421 8.00 32.26 9.07
C ASP A 421 7.59 30.89 8.53
N LYS A 422 7.20 30.87 7.25
CA LYS A 422 6.75 29.64 6.58
C LYS A 422 7.83 28.57 6.50
N ALA A 423 9.10 28.94 6.34
CA ALA A 423 10.17 27.95 6.25
C ALA A 423 10.32 27.21 7.59
N LYS A 424 10.31 27.97 8.68
CA LYS A 424 10.36 27.42 10.04
C LYS A 424 9.14 26.55 10.38
N ILE A 425 7.95 26.96 9.97
CA ILE A 425 6.73 26.12 10.17
C ILE A 425 6.81 24.84 9.34
N PHE A 426 7.35 24.91 8.11
CA PHE A 426 7.57 23.74 7.29
C PHE A 426 8.58 22.78 7.93
N ASP A 427 9.67 23.28 8.53
CA ASP A 427 10.61 22.47 9.31
C ASP A 427 9.93 21.76 10.48
N TRP A 428 8.98 22.43 11.16
CA TRP A 428 8.18 21.79 12.21
C TRP A 428 7.31 20.66 11.67
N ILE A 429 6.70 20.84 10.50
CA ILE A 429 5.93 19.78 9.83
C ILE A 429 6.83 18.60 9.49
N MET A 430 7.99 18.85 8.88
CA MET A 430 8.94 17.79 8.53
C MET A 430 9.40 17.01 9.78
N ALA A 431 9.73 17.73 10.86
CA ALA A 431 10.20 17.13 12.09
C ALA A 431 9.08 16.32 12.80
N GLU A 432 7.86 16.83 12.84
CA GLU A 432 6.75 16.12 13.46
C GLU A 432 6.34 14.89 12.67
N ARG A 433 6.34 14.96 11.32
CA ARG A 433 6.13 13.79 10.46
C ARG A 433 7.21 12.73 10.67
N PHE A 434 8.47 13.13 10.83
CA PHE A 434 9.58 12.19 11.06
C PHE A 434 9.42 11.40 12.37
N ARG A 435 8.98 12.05 13.46
CA ARG A 435 8.70 11.37 14.74
C ARG A 435 7.42 10.53 14.71
N GLU A 436 6.33 11.13 14.25
CA GLU A 436 4.99 10.55 14.34
C GLU A 436 4.82 9.35 13.40
N LEU A 437 5.37 9.43 12.19
CA LEU A 437 5.16 8.46 11.10
C LEU A 437 6.35 7.51 10.88
N ALA A 438 7.37 7.53 11.76
CA ALA A 438 8.54 6.65 11.63
C ALA A 438 8.13 5.18 11.45
N GLY A 439 8.76 4.50 10.49
CA GLY A 439 8.51 3.09 10.16
C GLY A 439 7.16 2.76 9.54
N GLU A 440 6.35 3.76 9.18
CA GLU A 440 5.12 3.55 8.43
C GLU A 440 5.39 3.51 6.92
N GLU A 441 4.66 2.64 6.23
CA GLU A 441 4.93 2.30 4.83
C GLU A 441 5.05 3.54 3.94
N GLY A 442 6.23 3.69 3.34
CA GLY A 442 6.51 4.73 2.36
C GLY A 442 6.43 6.16 2.89
N ALA A 443 6.07 6.38 4.16
CA ALA A 443 5.86 7.72 4.69
C ALA A 443 7.14 8.56 4.56
N ARG A 444 8.25 8.06 5.10
CA ARG A 444 9.49 8.81 5.16
C ARG A 444 10.13 9.02 3.79
N TRP A 445 10.34 7.96 3.02
CA TRP A 445 10.96 8.07 1.71
C TRP A 445 10.13 8.93 0.75
N PHE A 446 8.80 8.77 0.73
CA PHE A 446 7.98 9.56 -0.18
C PHE A 446 7.99 11.05 0.19
N ASP A 447 8.01 11.38 1.49
CA ASP A 447 8.15 12.74 1.96
C ASP A 447 9.50 13.35 1.53
N LEU A 448 10.61 12.65 1.76
CA LEU A 448 11.93 13.11 1.32
C LEU A 448 11.98 13.36 -0.20
N ARG A 449 11.47 12.41 -1.00
CA ARG A 449 11.44 12.54 -2.46
C ARG A 449 10.61 13.73 -2.91
N ARG A 450 9.37 13.86 -2.43
CA ARG A 450 8.46 14.94 -2.86
C ARG A 450 8.92 16.32 -2.38
N TRP A 451 9.54 16.41 -1.20
CA TRP A 451 10.14 17.65 -0.70
C TRP A 451 11.35 18.06 -1.54
N HIS A 452 12.16 17.09 -1.98
CA HIS A 452 13.26 17.36 -2.89
C HIS A 452 12.78 17.89 -4.24
N LEU A 453 11.83 17.19 -4.87
CA LEU A 453 11.24 17.60 -6.15
C LEU A 453 10.51 18.96 -6.03
N GLY A 454 9.88 19.21 -4.89
CA GLY A 454 9.27 20.48 -4.53
C GLY A 454 10.26 21.61 -4.23
N GLY A 455 11.57 21.32 -4.14
CA GLY A 455 12.62 22.30 -3.85
C GLY A 455 12.69 22.74 -2.38
N LYS A 456 12.13 21.94 -1.47
CA LYS A 456 12.12 22.20 -0.02
C LYS A 456 13.39 21.68 0.67
N ILE A 457 13.95 20.59 0.14
CA ILE A 457 15.22 20.00 0.62
C ILE A 457 16.13 19.63 -0.56
N ASN A 458 17.41 19.39 -0.28
CA ASN A 458 18.35 18.88 -1.28
C ASN A 458 18.88 17.49 -0.89
N LEU A 459 18.45 16.45 -1.61
CA LEU A 459 18.89 15.07 -1.35
C LEU A 459 20.35 14.80 -1.71
N ALA A 460 20.97 15.62 -2.56
CA ALA A 460 22.39 15.51 -2.89
C ALA A 460 23.31 15.84 -1.70
N THR A 461 22.82 16.65 -0.76
CA THR A 461 23.55 17.08 0.45
C THR A 461 22.83 16.64 1.72
N TRP A 462 21.89 15.70 1.60
CA TRP A 462 21.10 15.22 2.73
C TRP A 462 21.93 14.27 3.60
N ASP A 463 21.70 14.33 4.91
CA ASP A 463 22.28 13.38 5.84
C ASP A 463 21.54 12.05 5.76
N TRP A 464 22.13 11.13 4.99
CA TRP A 464 21.71 9.74 4.83
C TRP A 464 22.27 8.88 5.97
N SER A 465 21.70 9.09 7.16
CA SER A 465 22.07 8.32 8.36
C SER A 465 21.81 6.83 8.16
N SER A 466 22.85 6.01 8.35
CA SER A 466 22.79 4.55 8.29
C SER A 466 23.74 3.95 9.32
N ALA A 467 23.44 2.73 9.77
CA ALA A 467 24.39 1.91 10.53
C ALA A 467 25.58 1.45 9.66
N ARG A 468 25.50 1.65 8.35
CA ARG A 468 26.54 1.29 7.36
C ARG A 468 27.18 2.53 6.76
N ASN A 469 28.45 2.40 6.43
CA ASN A 469 29.25 3.45 5.79
C ASN A 469 29.58 3.15 4.31
N ASP A 470 29.10 2.02 3.79
CA ASP A 470 29.34 1.57 2.41
C ASP A 470 28.11 1.75 1.50
N VAL A 471 27.05 2.38 2.02
CA VAL A 471 25.87 2.80 1.26
C VAL A 471 25.98 4.28 0.94
N SER A 472 25.60 4.65 -0.27
CA SER A 472 25.61 6.03 -0.73
C SER A 472 24.40 6.31 -1.61
N PHE A 473 23.70 7.40 -1.32
CA PHE A 473 22.60 7.87 -2.16
C PHE A 473 23.11 8.70 -3.34
N ASP A 474 22.75 8.32 -4.56
CA ASP A 474 22.93 9.13 -5.77
C ASP A 474 21.59 9.72 -6.20
N VAL A 475 21.42 11.03 -6.04
CA VAL A 475 20.18 11.74 -6.40
C VAL A 475 19.81 11.62 -7.88
N ASN A 476 20.76 11.36 -8.79
CA ASN A 476 20.45 11.24 -10.21
C ASN A 476 19.90 9.86 -10.59
N LYS A 477 20.01 8.89 -9.67
CA LYS A 477 19.63 7.49 -9.88
C LYS A 477 18.55 7.05 -8.89
N ASN A 478 18.74 7.33 -7.61
CA ASN A 478 17.99 6.75 -6.51
C ASN A 478 16.71 7.53 -6.14
N LEU A 479 16.30 8.53 -6.93
CA LEU A 479 14.99 9.17 -6.75
C LEU A 479 13.83 8.22 -7.05
N TYR A 480 14.06 7.24 -7.91
CA TYR A 480 13.07 6.23 -8.28
C TYR A 480 13.72 4.85 -8.30
N TYR A 481 12.89 3.83 -8.12
CA TYR A 481 13.27 2.44 -8.23
C TYR A 481 13.46 2.11 -9.70
N PRO A 482 14.39 1.21 -10.06
CA PRO A 482 14.46 0.74 -11.44
C PRO A 482 13.17 0.02 -11.81
N ILE A 483 12.71 0.18 -13.03
CA ILE A 483 11.72 -0.74 -13.61
C ILE A 483 12.37 -2.13 -13.66
N PRO A 484 11.67 -3.21 -13.27
CA PRO A 484 12.27 -4.53 -13.32
C PRO A 484 12.72 -4.91 -14.74
N ASP A 485 13.90 -5.54 -14.84
CA ASP A 485 14.51 -5.90 -16.13
C ASP A 485 13.64 -6.80 -16.99
N ILE A 486 12.94 -7.75 -16.38
CA ILE A 486 11.99 -8.63 -17.06
C ILE A 486 10.89 -7.85 -17.78
N GLU A 487 10.44 -6.73 -17.22
CA GLU A 487 9.38 -5.89 -17.80
C GLU A 487 9.92 -5.09 -18.99
N THR A 488 11.11 -4.50 -18.86
CA THR A 488 11.76 -3.77 -19.97
C THR A 488 12.18 -4.71 -21.11
N ASN A 489 12.49 -5.97 -20.81
CA ASN A 489 12.86 -6.98 -21.81
C ASN A 489 11.64 -7.49 -22.59
N LEU A 490 10.48 -7.64 -21.93
CA LEU A 490 9.24 -8.11 -22.55
C LEU A 490 8.48 -7.00 -23.28
N ASN A 491 8.60 -5.77 -22.81
CA ASN A 491 7.87 -4.63 -23.35
C ASN A 491 8.85 -3.52 -23.78
N PRO A 492 9.17 -3.43 -25.08
CA PRO A 492 10.11 -2.43 -25.60
C PRO A 492 9.59 -0.99 -25.53
N ASN A 493 8.31 -0.79 -25.17
CA ASN A 493 7.71 0.53 -25.01
C ASN A 493 7.87 1.11 -23.59
N ILE A 494 8.43 0.32 -22.66
CA ILE A 494 8.76 0.78 -21.31
C ILE A 494 10.14 1.40 -21.31
N VAL A 495 10.24 2.58 -20.69
CA VAL A 495 11.50 3.30 -20.51
C VAL A 495 12.03 3.04 -19.09
N GLN A 496 13.31 2.71 -18.98
CA GLN A 496 14.00 2.54 -17.70
C GLN A 496 14.22 3.90 -17.01
N ASN A 497 14.21 3.91 -15.68
CA ASN A 497 14.53 5.09 -14.89
C ASN A 497 16.02 5.47 -15.00
N PRO A 498 16.36 6.77 -14.90
CA PRO A 498 17.74 7.24 -15.05
C PRO A 498 18.72 6.51 -14.11
N GLY A 499 19.89 6.14 -14.65
CA GLY A 499 20.98 5.51 -13.88
C GLY A 499 20.89 3.99 -13.72
N TYR A 500 19.92 3.34 -14.37
CA TYR A 500 19.71 1.88 -14.34
C TYR A 500 19.75 1.21 -15.70
#